data_AF-A0A6I3QEC1-F1
#
_entry.id   AF-A0A6I3QEC1-F1
#
_cell.length_a   1.000
_cell.length_b   1.000
_cell.length_c   1.000
_cell.angle_alpha   90.00
_cell.angle_beta   90.00
_cell.angle_gamma   90.00
#
_symmetry.space_group_name_H-M   'P 1'
#
loop_
_entity.id
_entity.type
_entity.pdbx_description
1 polymer ?
#
loop_
_entity_poly.entity_id
_entity_poly.type
_entity_poly.pdbx_seq_one_letter_code
_entity_poly.pdbx_strand_id
1 'polypeptide(L)'
;MRGERTMTHYLFTIALLPPAVFALFWAVKRKKHTGMAAGFWFDMFLVTLGVCALLAALAYPDSAASFLFLVCAALVFAFLLLFGVYILLGLLLWNTVQMLKRERPSLKHMLTLILALAILALMALPWVLGKSGLFPWLYPLWMALLGTAVFFALHSLVFLTAFYVGKWFPPRKRVDYIVVLGSGLIDGKVPPLLAGRVDAALRYAARQKRKTGREPCLIMSGGQGADEPRPEAEAMRVCPSRFRGQ
;
A
#
# COMPACT_ATOMS: atom_id res chain seq x y z
N MET A 1 37.80 -21.93 -16.56
CA MET A 1 38.90 -21.16 -15.92
C MET A 1 38.80 -19.63 -16.08
N ARG A 2 38.89 -19.01 -17.28
CA ARG A 2 38.75 -17.53 -17.41
C ARG A 2 37.29 -17.06 -17.41
N GLY A 3 36.41 -17.78 -18.10
CA GLY A 3 34.96 -17.50 -18.17
C GLY A 3 34.22 -17.68 -16.84
N GLU A 4 34.54 -18.72 -16.07
CA GLU A 4 33.91 -18.98 -14.76
C GLU A 4 34.27 -17.91 -13.73
N ARG A 5 35.53 -17.43 -13.73
CA ARG A 5 35.96 -16.34 -12.84
C ARG A 5 35.25 -15.03 -13.16
N THR A 6 35.11 -14.68 -14.43
CA THR A 6 34.32 -13.50 -14.82
C THR A 6 32.86 -13.64 -14.39
N MET A 7 32.23 -14.81 -14.59
CA MET A 7 30.84 -15.05 -14.20
C MET A 7 30.61 -14.97 -12.69
N THR A 8 31.54 -15.50 -11.88
CA THR A 8 31.49 -15.37 -10.41
C THR A 8 31.64 -13.93 -9.95
N HIS A 9 32.52 -13.13 -10.57
CA HIS A 9 32.64 -11.71 -10.26
C HIS A 9 31.36 -10.92 -10.59
N TYR A 10 30.71 -11.19 -11.73
CA TYR A 10 29.42 -10.55 -12.08
C TYR A 10 28.29 -10.94 -11.12
N LEU A 11 28.22 -12.20 -10.71
CA LEU A 11 27.21 -12.64 -9.73
C LEU A 11 27.45 -12.02 -8.36
N PHE A 12 28.72 -11.86 -7.96
CA PHE A 12 29.07 -11.19 -6.72
C PHE A 12 28.70 -9.71 -6.72
N THR A 13 28.93 -8.99 -7.83
CA THR A 13 28.52 -7.58 -7.94
C THR A 13 27.00 -7.41 -7.97
N ILE A 14 26.29 -8.31 -8.67
CA ILE A 14 24.82 -8.34 -8.69
C ILE A 14 24.25 -8.64 -7.30
N ALA A 15 24.87 -9.55 -6.53
CA ALA A 15 24.44 -9.89 -5.17
C ALA A 15 24.56 -8.72 -4.17
N LEU A 16 25.35 -7.68 -4.47
CA LEU A 16 25.43 -6.46 -3.67
C LEU A 16 24.27 -5.48 -3.93
N LEU A 17 23.47 -5.69 -4.99
CA LEU A 17 22.36 -4.80 -5.33
C LEU A 17 21.23 -4.83 -4.27
N PRO A 18 20.69 -5.99 -3.85
CA PRO A 18 19.64 -6.01 -2.82
C PRO A 18 20.02 -5.30 -1.52
N PRO A 19 21.19 -5.53 -0.88
CA PRO A 19 21.55 -4.80 0.34
C PRO A 19 21.78 -3.30 0.09
N ALA A 20 22.29 -2.89 -1.07
CA ALA A 20 22.42 -1.47 -1.41
C ALA A 20 21.05 -0.78 -1.55
N VAL A 21 20.09 -1.41 -2.24
CA VAL A 21 18.72 -0.89 -2.37
C VAL A 21 18.00 -0.90 -1.02
N PHE A 22 18.22 -1.92 -0.19
CA PHE A 22 17.69 -1.95 1.18
C PHE A 22 18.25 -0.81 2.05
N ALA A 23 19.55 -0.53 1.95
CA ALA A 23 20.17 0.59 2.65
C ALA A 23 19.58 1.94 2.19
N LEU A 24 19.30 2.09 0.89
CA LEU A 24 18.64 3.27 0.33
C LEU A 24 17.19 3.39 0.83
N PHE A 25 16.42 2.30 0.81
CA PHE A 25 15.09 2.23 1.42
C PHE A 25 15.14 2.72 2.87
N TRP A 26 16.08 2.22 3.67
CA TRP A 26 16.24 2.61 5.07
C TRP A 26 16.62 4.09 5.21
N ALA A 27 17.50 4.60 4.36
CA ALA A 27 17.88 6.02 4.34
C ALA A 27 16.69 6.93 3.99
N VAL A 28 15.91 6.59 2.96
CA VAL A 28 14.71 7.33 2.56
C VAL A 28 13.66 7.31 3.66
N LYS A 29 13.40 6.13 4.23
CA LYS A 29 12.45 5.96 5.32
C LYS A 29 12.81 6.79 6.56
N ARG A 30 14.10 6.86 6.92
CA ARG A 30 14.57 7.67 8.05
C ARG A 30 14.33 9.17 7.84
N LYS A 31 14.38 9.65 6.59
CA LYS A 31 14.09 11.05 6.25
C LYS A 31 12.60 11.33 6.10
N LYS A 32 11.84 10.40 5.51
CA LYS A 32 10.40 10.53 5.24
C LYS A 32 9.66 9.31 5.81
N HIS A 33 9.07 9.47 6.99
CA HIS A 33 8.45 8.38 7.74
C HIS A 33 7.22 7.73 7.04
N THR A 34 6.49 8.46 6.19
CA THR A 34 5.18 8.02 5.65
C THR A 34 4.97 8.35 4.17
N GLY A 35 6.04 8.52 3.39
CA GLY A 35 5.92 8.85 1.96
C GLY A 35 5.76 7.62 1.07
N MET A 36 5.10 7.78 -0.08
CA MET A 36 5.04 6.75 -1.14
C MET A 36 6.43 6.27 -1.59
N ALA A 37 7.45 7.14 -1.48
CA ALA A 37 8.84 6.80 -1.76
C ALA A 37 9.36 5.64 -0.90
N ALA A 38 8.91 5.51 0.35
CA ALA A 38 9.33 4.40 1.20
C ALA A 38 8.75 3.06 0.72
N GLY A 39 7.49 3.04 0.26
CA GLY A 39 6.90 1.87 -0.39
C GLY A 39 7.62 1.53 -1.68
N PHE A 40 7.85 2.52 -2.54
CA PHE A 40 8.57 2.34 -3.81
C PHE A 40 9.95 1.71 -3.62
N TRP A 41 10.78 2.24 -2.72
CA TRP A 41 12.11 1.69 -2.49
C TRP A 41 12.09 0.31 -1.81
N PHE A 42 11.06 0.02 -1.02
CA PHE A 42 10.85 -1.32 -0.48
C PHE A 42 10.50 -2.33 -1.58
N ASP A 43 9.61 -1.96 -2.50
CA ASP A 43 9.23 -2.80 -3.64
C ASP A 43 10.42 -3.01 -4.59
N MET A 44 11.23 -1.98 -4.83
CA MET A 44 12.49 -2.12 -5.58
C MET A 44 13.49 -3.06 -4.89
N PHE A 45 13.56 -3.05 -3.56
CA PHE A 45 14.35 -4.03 -2.82
C PHE A 45 13.82 -5.46 -3.05
N LEU A 46 12.50 -5.67 -3.00
CA LEU A 46 11.92 -6.99 -3.29
C LEU A 46 12.22 -7.43 -4.73
N VAL A 47 12.01 -6.58 -5.73
CA VAL A 47 12.29 -6.89 -7.14
C VAL A 47 13.77 -7.26 -7.33
N THR A 48 14.69 -6.47 -6.80
CA THR A 48 16.13 -6.76 -6.91
C THR A 48 16.51 -8.05 -6.21
N LEU A 49 15.94 -8.34 -5.03
CA LEU A 49 16.12 -9.61 -4.34
C LEU A 49 15.64 -10.80 -5.18
N GLY A 50 14.44 -10.72 -5.76
CA GLY A 50 13.87 -11.78 -6.59
C GLY A 50 14.66 -12.03 -7.87
N VAL A 51 15.08 -10.96 -8.56
CA VAL A 51 15.93 -11.06 -9.76
C VAL A 51 17.28 -11.67 -9.43
N CYS A 52 17.94 -11.23 -8.34
CA CYS A 52 19.23 -11.81 -7.94
C CYS A 52 19.11 -13.28 -7.58
N ALA A 53 18.06 -13.68 -6.86
CA ALA A 53 17.79 -15.08 -6.55
C ALA A 53 17.56 -15.91 -7.83
N LEU A 54 16.77 -15.40 -8.78
CA LEU A 54 16.56 -16.07 -10.06
C LEU A 54 17.86 -16.24 -10.84
N LEU A 55 18.67 -15.18 -10.96
CA LEU A 55 19.96 -15.23 -11.65
C LEU A 55 20.93 -16.20 -10.97
N ALA A 56 20.96 -16.25 -9.64
CA ALA A 56 21.78 -17.20 -8.89
C ALA A 56 21.35 -18.66 -9.13
N ALA A 57 20.04 -18.93 -9.17
CA ALA A 57 19.53 -20.25 -9.50
C ALA A 57 19.91 -20.69 -10.92
N LEU A 58 19.80 -19.79 -11.89
CA LEU A 58 20.12 -20.06 -13.30
C LEU A 58 21.63 -20.21 -13.54
N ALA A 59 22.46 -19.52 -12.75
CA ALA A 59 23.91 -19.59 -12.87
C ALA A 59 24.52 -20.87 -12.27
N TYR A 60 23.84 -21.48 -11.29
CA TYR A 60 24.35 -22.66 -10.56
C TYR A 60 23.34 -23.81 -10.54
N PRO A 61 22.76 -24.26 -11.67
CA PRO A 61 21.61 -25.16 -11.68
C PRO A 61 21.81 -26.46 -10.88
N ASP A 62 23.03 -27.00 -10.87
CA ASP A 62 23.39 -28.26 -10.19
C ASP A 62 23.69 -28.09 -8.68
N SER A 63 23.68 -26.87 -8.16
CA SER A 63 23.93 -26.61 -6.75
C SER A 63 22.70 -26.97 -5.90
N ALA A 64 22.93 -27.55 -4.72
CA ALA A 64 21.86 -27.81 -3.75
C ALA A 64 21.10 -26.52 -3.33
N ALA A 65 21.73 -25.35 -3.47
CA ALA A 65 21.13 -24.06 -3.14
C ALA A 65 20.17 -23.52 -4.22
N SER A 66 20.22 -24.03 -5.45
CA SER A 66 19.43 -23.49 -6.56
C SER A 66 17.94 -23.68 -6.39
N PHE A 67 17.52 -24.80 -5.78
CA PHE A 67 16.13 -24.98 -5.41
C PHE A 67 15.65 -23.90 -4.45
N LEU A 68 16.44 -23.56 -3.42
CA LEU A 68 16.12 -22.50 -2.47
C LEU A 68 16.03 -21.14 -3.17
N PHE A 69 16.96 -20.82 -4.06
CA PHE A 69 16.94 -19.57 -4.81
C PHE A 69 15.72 -19.45 -5.73
N LEU A 70 15.32 -20.54 -6.40
CA LEU A 70 14.09 -20.58 -7.20
C LEU A 70 12.84 -20.36 -6.34
N VAL A 71 12.76 -21.01 -5.18
CA VAL A 71 11.64 -20.82 -4.24
C VAL A 71 11.59 -19.36 -3.77
N CYS A 72 12.73 -18.78 -3.38
CA CYS A 72 12.81 -17.38 -2.98
C CYS A 72 12.35 -16.44 -4.09
N ALA A 73 12.84 -16.63 -5.32
CA ALA A 73 12.42 -15.83 -6.48
C ALA A 73 10.92 -16.00 -6.76
N ALA A 74 10.42 -17.23 -6.76
CA ALA A 74 9.01 -17.54 -6.99
C ALA A 74 8.11 -16.87 -5.95
N LEU A 75 8.47 -16.92 -4.65
CA LEU A 75 7.71 -16.26 -3.58
C LEU A 75 7.69 -14.74 -3.74
N VAL A 76 8.81 -14.13 -4.11
CA VAL A 76 8.89 -12.68 -4.36
C VAL A 76 8.03 -12.28 -5.55
N PHE A 77 8.15 -12.97 -6.69
CA PHE A 77 7.36 -12.64 -7.88
C PHE A 77 5.89 -12.95 -7.68
N ALA A 78 5.54 -14.05 -7.00
CA ALA A 78 4.17 -14.34 -6.62
C ALA A 78 3.61 -13.25 -5.70
N PHE A 79 4.38 -12.78 -4.72
CA PHE A 79 3.98 -11.64 -3.89
C PHE A 79 3.72 -10.41 -4.76
N LEU A 80 4.64 -9.98 -5.61
CA LEU A 80 4.46 -8.77 -6.44
C LEU A 80 3.27 -8.89 -7.41
N LEU A 81 3.07 -10.06 -8.02
CA LEU A 81 2.02 -10.31 -9.01
C LEU A 81 0.63 -10.45 -8.36
N LEU A 82 0.52 -11.22 -7.28
CA LEU A 82 -0.73 -11.40 -6.54
C LEU A 82 -1.13 -10.13 -5.79
N PHE A 83 -0.15 -9.47 -5.16
CA PHE A 83 -0.40 -8.28 -4.34
C PHE A 83 -0.68 -7.03 -5.18
N GLY A 84 -0.23 -7.00 -6.44
CA GLY A 84 -0.57 -5.93 -7.39
C GLY A 84 -2.01 -6.02 -7.90
N VAL A 85 -2.26 -6.93 -8.86
CA VAL A 85 -3.52 -6.94 -9.62
C VAL A 85 -4.66 -7.63 -8.86
N TYR A 86 -4.39 -8.77 -8.23
CA TYR A 86 -5.46 -9.58 -7.62
C TYR A 86 -5.96 -9.00 -6.30
N ILE A 87 -5.06 -8.48 -5.46
CA ILE A 87 -5.48 -7.74 -4.26
C ILE A 87 -6.21 -6.46 -4.64
N LEU A 88 -5.75 -5.71 -5.66
CA LEU A 88 -6.49 -4.54 -6.15
C LEU A 88 -7.92 -4.95 -6.53
N LEU A 89 -8.09 -5.99 -7.36
CA LEU A 89 -9.40 -6.49 -7.75
C LEU A 89 -10.23 -6.92 -6.53
N GLY A 90 -9.64 -7.65 -5.60
CA GLY A 90 -10.29 -8.06 -4.35
C GLY A 90 -10.73 -6.87 -3.49
N LEU A 91 -9.92 -5.82 -3.39
CA LEU A 91 -10.23 -4.58 -2.67
C LEU A 91 -11.35 -3.80 -3.37
N LEU A 92 -11.37 -3.74 -4.71
CA LEU A 92 -12.44 -3.09 -5.47
C LEU A 92 -13.78 -3.82 -5.29
N LEU A 93 -13.77 -5.16 -5.35
CA LEU A 93 -14.95 -5.97 -5.12
C LEU A 93 -15.41 -5.88 -3.65
N TRP A 94 -14.49 -5.91 -2.70
CA TRP A 94 -14.80 -5.72 -1.29
C TRP A 94 -15.41 -4.33 -1.05
N ASN A 95 -14.84 -3.29 -1.64
CA ASN A 95 -15.37 -1.92 -1.56
C ASN A 95 -16.80 -1.87 -2.10
N THR A 96 -17.06 -2.51 -3.24
CA THR A 96 -18.40 -2.64 -3.81
C THR A 96 -19.38 -3.27 -2.81
N VAL A 97 -19.01 -4.39 -2.19
CA VAL A 97 -19.87 -5.07 -1.21
C VAL A 97 -20.14 -4.19 0.01
N GLN A 98 -19.12 -3.51 0.54
CA GLN A 98 -19.28 -2.64 1.72
C GLN A 98 -20.21 -1.47 1.43
N MET A 99 -20.06 -0.88 0.25
CA MET A 99 -20.88 0.23 -0.22
C MET A 99 -22.34 -0.20 -0.42
N LEU A 100 -22.60 -1.33 -1.09
CA LEU A 100 -23.96 -1.86 -1.25
C LEU A 100 -24.65 -2.16 0.09
N LYS A 101 -23.88 -2.48 1.13
CA LYS A 101 -24.41 -2.72 2.49
C LYS A 101 -24.66 -1.44 3.30
N ARG A 102 -23.92 -0.36 3.04
CA ARG A 102 -23.91 0.85 3.88
C ARG A 102 -24.61 2.03 3.24
N GLU A 103 -24.71 2.05 1.92
CA GLU A 103 -25.19 3.18 1.13
C GLU A 103 -26.27 2.73 0.15
N ARG A 104 -27.16 3.66 -0.24
CA ARG A 104 -28.11 3.40 -1.33
C ARG A 104 -27.34 3.28 -2.65
N PRO A 105 -27.63 2.27 -3.48
CA PRO A 105 -26.95 2.11 -4.75
C PRO A 105 -27.18 3.34 -5.63
N SER A 106 -26.09 4.01 -5.99
CA SER A 106 -26.07 5.11 -6.97
C SER A 106 -24.99 4.84 -8.00
N LEU A 107 -25.09 5.44 -9.19
CA LEU A 107 -24.09 5.26 -10.27
C LEU A 107 -22.68 5.66 -9.82
N LYS A 108 -22.55 6.71 -8.99
CA LYS A 108 -21.26 7.15 -8.44
C LYS A 108 -20.63 6.08 -7.55
N HIS A 109 -21.47 5.39 -6.78
CA HIS A 109 -21.08 4.32 -5.88
C HIS A 109 -20.67 3.07 -6.71
N MET A 110 -21.40 2.73 -7.78
CA MET A 110 -21.10 1.58 -8.64
C MET A 110 -19.82 1.70 -9.48
N LEU A 111 -19.14 2.85 -9.50
CA LEU A 111 -17.91 3.03 -10.27
C LEU A 111 -16.83 2.00 -9.93
N THR A 112 -16.73 1.60 -8.65
CA THR A 112 -15.74 0.60 -8.22
C THR A 112 -16.06 -0.81 -8.73
N LEU A 113 -17.35 -1.15 -8.88
CA LEU A 113 -17.78 -2.39 -9.51
C LEU A 113 -17.53 -2.37 -11.02
N ILE A 114 -17.91 -1.26 -11.68
CA ILE A 114 -17.70 -1.08 -13.12
C ILE A 114 -16.20 -1.21 -13.45
N LEU A 115 -15.34 -0.58 -12.64
CA LEU A 115 -13.89 -0.66 -12.81
C LEU A 115 -13.38 -2.10 -12.62
N ALA A 116 -13.85 -2.83 -11.61
CA ALA A 116 -13.48 -4.22 -11.39
C ALA A 116 -13.86 -5.12 -12.58
N LEU A 117 -15.09 -4.97 -13.08
CA LEU A 117 -15.58 -5.71 -14.25
C LEU A 117 -14.83 -5.32 -15.52
N ALA A 118 -14.48 -4.04 -15.70
CA ALA A 118 -13.70 -3.57 -16.83
C ALA A 118 -12.29 -4.18 -16.84
N ILE A 119 -11.62 -4.27 -15.68
CA ILE A 119 -10.31 -4.92 -15.56
C ILE A 119 -10.42 -6.42 -15.91
N LEU A 120 -11.45 -7.11 -15.40
CA LEU A 120 -11.69 -8.52 -15.74
C LEU A 120 -11.95 -8.73 -17.23
N ALA A 121 -12.79 -7.89 -17.84
CA ALA A 121 -13.06 -7.93 -19.28
C ALA A 121 -11.78 -7.68 -20.09
N LEU A 122 -10.97 -6.70 -19.68
CA LEU A 122 -9.69 -6.38 -20.32
C LEU A 122 -8.70 -7.57 -20.26
N MET A 123 -8.66 -8.30 -19.15
CA MET A 123 -7.84 -9.51 -18.99
C MET A 123 -8.38 -10.70 -19.79
N ALA A 124 -9.70 -10.80 -19.96
CA ALA A 124 -10.35 -11.87 -20.73
C ALA A 124 -10.27 -11.63 -22.25
N LEU A 125 -10.13 -10.37 -22.68
CA LEU A 125 -10.21 -9.97 -24.08
C LEU A 125 -9.26 -10.72 -25.03
N PRO A 126 -7.98 -11.01 -24.67
CA PRO A 126 -7.07 -11.78 -25.52
C PRO A 126 -7.55 -13.20 -25.83
N TRP A 127 -8.31 -13.82 -24.92
CA TRP A 127 -8.84 -15.17 -25.12
C TRP A 127 -9.94 -15.22 -26.18
N VAL A 128 -10.61 -14.08 -26.41
CA VAL A 128 -11.69 -13.92 -27.38
C VAL A 128 -11.17 -13.36 -28.71
N LEU A 129 -10.34 -12.30 -28.66
CA LEU A 129 -9.81 -11.63 -29.86
C LEU A 129 -8.57 -12.31 -30.44
N GLY A 130 -7.72 -12.91 -29.60
CA GLY A 130 -6.44 -13.48 -30.02
C GLY A 130 -6.56 -14.74 -30.89
N LYS A 131 -7.69 -15.45 -30.81
CA LYS A 131 -7.94 -16.65 -31.63
C LYS A 131 -8.57 -16.33 -33.00
N SER A 132 -9.22 -15.19 -33.13
CA SER A 132 -10.10 -14.89 -34.26
C SER A 132 -9.47 -13.96 -35.29
N GLY A 133 -8.43 -13.20 -34.92
CA GLY A 133 -7.78 -12.23 -35.82
C GLY A 133 -8.72 -11.10 -36.28
N LEU A 134 -9.90 -10.98 -35.67
CA LEU A 134 -11.01 -10.24 -36.25
C LEU A 134 -10.84 -8.72 -36.23
N PHE A 135 -9.94 -8.16 -35.39
CA PHE A 135 -9.75 -6.70 -35.31
C PHE A 135 -8.32 -6.30 -34.88
N PRO A 136 -7.31 -6.43 -35.76
CA PRO A 136 -5.92 -6.14 -35.42
C PRO A 136 -5.68 -4.70 -34.95
N TRP A 137 -6.48 -3.75 -35.44
CA TRP A 137 -6.40 -2.33 -35.06
C TRP A 137 -6.84 -2.03 -33.63
N LEU A 138 -7.54 -2.95 -32.95
CA LEU A 138 -7.91 -2.80 -31.54
C LEU A 138 -6.77 -3.19 -30.59
N TYR A 139 -5.75 -3.89 -31.09
CA TYR A 139 -4.63 -4.35 -30.27
C TYR A 139 -3.83 -3.21 -29.61
N PRO A 140 -3.48 -2.10 -30.30
CA PRO A 140 -2.82 -0.97 -29.67
C PRO A 140 -3.67 -0.32 -28.57
N LEU A 141 -4.98 -0.19 -28.78
CA LEU A 141 -5.91 0.33 -27.78
C LEU A 141 -5.98 -0.59 -26.56
N TRP A 142 -6.08 -1.90 -26.78
CA TRP A 142 -6.04 -2.89 -25.71
C TRP A 142 -4.73 -2.81 -24.91
N MET A 143 -3.58 -2.71 -25.59
CA MET A 143 -2.28 -2.55 -24.95
C MET A 143 -2.18 -1.25 -24.15
N ALA A 144 -2.72 -0.14 -24.66
CA ALA A 144 -2.75 1.11 -23.93
C ALA A 144 -3.60 1.00 -22.66
N LEU A 145 -4.81 0.43 -22.76
CA LEU A 145 -5.69 0.19 -21.62
C LEU A 145 -5.07 -0.76 -20.60
N LEU A 146 -4.41 -1.83 -21.06
CA LEU A 146 -3.69 -2.77 -20.20
C LEU A 146 -2.53 -2.06 -19.49
N GLY A 147 -1.74 -1.27 -20.22
CA GLY A 147 -0.67 -0.46 -19.65
C GLY A 147 -1.18 0.50 -18.58
N THR A 148 -2.32 1.16 -18.81
CA THR A 148 -2.98 2.01 -17.81
C THR A 148 -3.42 1.22 -16.59
N ALA A 149 -4.05 0.05 -16.78
CA ALA A 149 -4.47 -0.81 -15.68
C ALA A 149 -3.27 -1.30 -14.84
N VAL A 150 -2.18 -1.72 -15.51
CA VAL A 150 -0.92 -2.11 -14.87
C VAL A 150 -0.30 -0.94 -14.12
N PHE A 151 -0.27 0.25 -14.71
CA PHE A 151 0.22 1.46 -14.05
C PHE A 151 -0.52 1.75 -12.74
N PHE A 152 -1.85 1.72 -12.74
CA PHE A 152 -2.66 1.91 -11.53
C PHE A 152 -2.48 0.76 -10.53
N ALA A 153 -2.32 -0.48 -10.99
CA ALA A 153 -2.03 -1.61 -10.13
C ALA A 153 -0.68 -1.47 -9.42
N LEU A 154 0.36 -1.03 -10.13
CA LEU A 154 1.67 -0.74 -9.55
C LEU A 154 1.62 0.44 -8.56
N HIS A 155 0.87 1.50 -8.87
CA HIS A 155 0.68 2.62 -7.92
C HIS A 155 -0.06 2.18 -6.66
N SER A 156 -1.08 1.33 -6.81
CA SER A 156 -1.83 0.77 -5.70
C SER A 156 -0.96 -0.15 -4.83
N LEU A 157 -0.10 -0.96 -5.47
CA LEU A 157 0.91 -1.78 -4.80
C LEU A 157 1.86 -0.91 -3.96
N VAL A 158 2.47 0.11 -4.57
CA VAL A 158 3.39 1.06 -3.90
C VAL A 158 2.69 1.79 -2.74
N PHE A 159 1.44 2.18 -2.92
CA PHE A 159 0.65 2.80 -1.86
C PHE A 159 0.41 1.84 -0.70
N LEU A 160 0.03 0.59 -1.00
CA LEU A 160 -0.28 -0.42 0.00
C LEU A 160 0.99 -0.84 0.77
N THR A 161 2.11 -1.00 0.07
CA THR A 161 3.40 -1.30 0.68
C THR A 161 3.86 -0.13 1.55
N ALA A 162 3.76 1.12 1.09
CA ALA A 162 4.05 2.30 1.90
C ALA A 162 3.18 2.35 3.18
N PHE A 163 1.88 2.04 3.06
CA PHE A 163 0.95 1.99 4.18
C PHE A 163 1.37 0.94 5.22
N TYR A 164 1.65 -0.30 4.81
CA TYR A 164 2.04 -1.37 5.74
C TYR A 164 3.44 -1.15 6.32
N VAL A 165 4.39 -0.68 5.52
CA VAL A 165 5.74 -0.29 5.96
C VAL A 165 5.68 0.83 7.01
N GLY A 166 4.74 1.77 6.88
CA GLY A 166 4.46 2.79 7.89
C GLY A 166 3.84 2.20 9.15
N LYS A 167 2.84 1.31 9.00
CA LYS A 167 2.14 0.66 10.12
C LYS A 167 3.06 -0.16 11.01
N TRP A 168 4.03 -0.87 10.44
CA TRP A 168 4.97 -1.70 11.19
C TRP A 168 6.00 -0.89 11.97
N PHE A 169 6.19 0.38 11.62
CA PHE A 169 7.20 1.26 12.21
C PHE A 169 6.53 2.51 12.77
N PRO A 170 5.83 2.39 13.91
CA PRO A 170 5.09 3.49 14.49
C PRO A 170 6.03 4.67 14.85
N PRO A 171 5.49 5.91 14.88
CA PRO A 171 6.26 7.09 15.25
C PRO A 171 6.99 6.96 16.60
N ARG A 172 8.05 7.75 16.78
CA ARG A 172 8.80 7.79 18.05
C ARG A 172 7.89 8.20 19.20
N LYS A 173 7.87 7.39 20.26
CA LYS A 173 7.00 7.56 21.45
C LYS A 173 7.48 8.65 22.43
N ARG A 174 7.94 9.79 21.92
CA ARG A 174 8.40 10.95 22.72
C ARG A 174 8.00 12.24 22.01
N VAL A 175 6.70 12.41 21.78
CA VAL A 175 6.16 13.66 21.24
C VAL A 175 5.57 14.48 22.38
N ASP A 176 5.73 15.80 22.32
CA ASP A 176 5.16 16.71 23.31
C ASP A 176 3.71 17.05 22.97
N TYR A 177 3.35 17.03 21.68
CA TYR A 177 2.03 17.38 21.17
C TYR A 177 1.50 16.32 20.18
N ILE A 178 0.21 16.05 20.26
CA ILE A 178 -0.55 15.28 19.26
C ILE A 178 -1.66 16.17 18.74
N VAL A 179 -1.58 16.54 17.46
CA VAL A 179 -2.61 17.35 16.81
C VAL A 179 -3.59 16.43 16.08
N VAL A 180 -4.87 16.52 16.42
CA VAL A 180 -5.97 15.84 15.74
C VAL A 180 -6.65 16.83 14.81
N LEU A 181 -6.56 16.58 13.50
CA LEU A 181 -7.15 17.44 12.48
C LEU A 181 -8.63 17.09 12.26
N GLY A 182 -9.43 18.14 12.20
CA GLY A 182 -10.82 18.14 11.77
C GLY A 182 -11.04 17.59 10.36
N SER A 183 -12.29 17.28 10.06
CA SER A 183 -12.74 16.80 8.74
C SER A 183 -14.21 17.13 8.45
N GLY A 184 -14.78 18.08 9.16
CA GLY A 184 -16.20 18.41 9.11
C GLY A 184 -17.07 17.54 10.04
N LEU A 185 -18.15 18.14 10.51
CA LEU A 185 -19.27 17.46 11.15
C LEU A 185 -20.28 16.99 10.11
N ILE A 186 -20.93 15.86 10.38
CA ILE A 186 -22.08 15.39 9.60
C ILE A 186 -23.30 15.51 10.51
N ASP A 187 -24.27 16.34 10.12
CA ASP A 187 -25.47 16.64 10.91
C ASP A 187 -25.14 17.05 12.36
N GLY A 188 -24.10 17.88 12.54
CA GLY A 188 -23.63 18.35 13.85
C GLY A 188 -22.93 17.29 14.71
N LYS A 189 -22.72 16.08 14.19
CA LYS A 189 -22.08 14.96 14.88
C LYS A 189 -20.69 14.68 14.30
N VAL A 190 -19.81 14.19 15.17
CA VAL A 190 -18.48 13.73 14.78
C VAL A 190 -18.63 12.48 13.91
N PRO A 191 -18.20 12.50 12.63
CA PRO A 191 -18.34 11.33 11.76
C PRO A 191 -17.43 10.18 12.23
N PRO A 192 -17.73 8.93 11.87
CA PRO A 192 -16.95 7.76 12.30
C PRO A 192 -15.44 7.86 12.00
N LEU A 193 -15.07 8.50 10.89
CA LEU A 193 -13.66 8.73 10.54
C LEU A 193 -12.99 9.70 11.51
N LEU A 194 -13.63 10.81 11.86
CA LEU A 194 -13.12 11.79 12.81
C LEU A 194 -13.05 11.20 14.22
N ALA A 195 -14.08 10.44 14.63
CA ALA A 195 -14.07 9.70 15.88
C ALA A 195 -12.90 8.68 15.93
N GLY A 196 -12.66 7.97 14.82
CA GLY A 196 -11.53 7.06 14.68
C GLY A 196 -10.16 7.75 14.80
N ARG A 197 -10.03 8.99 14.34
CA ARG A 197 -8.81 9.82 14.52
C ARG A 197 -8.61 10.22 15.98
N VAL A 198 -9.66 10.69 16.66
CA VAL A 198 -9.63 11.01 18.09
C VAL A 198 -9.23 9.76 18.90
N ASP A 199 -9.85 8.62 18.63
CA ASP A 199 -9.53 7.35 19.26
C ASP A 199 -8.07 6.92 19.01
N ALA A 200 -7.54 7.11 17.80
CA ALA A 200 -6.16 6.80 17.48
C ALA A 200 -5.17 7.68 18.26
N ALA A 201 -5.47 8.97 18.40
CA ALA A 201 -4.69 9.91 19.18
C ALA A 201 -4.67 9.54 20.67
N LEU A 202 -5.84 9.25 21.26
CA LEU A 202 -5.96 8.80 22.65
C LEU A 202 -5.19 7.49 22.89
N ARG A 203 -5.32 6.51 22.00
CA ARG A 203 -4.54 5.26 22.06
C ARG A 203 -3.04 5.52 22.00
N TYR A 204 -2.60 6.45 21.15
CA TYR A 204 -1.19 6.78 21.04
C TYR A 204 -0.68 7.48 22.31
N ALA A 205 -1.41 8.45 22.84
CA ALA A 205 -1.10 9.13 24.10
C ALA A 205 -0.98 8.16 25.27
N ALA A 206 -1.95 7.25 25.44
CA ALA A 206 -1.93 6.23 26.50
C ALA A 206 -0.73 5.28 26.36
N ARG A 207 -0.41 4.84 25.13
CA ARG A 207 0.78 4.01 24.87
C ARG A 207 2.09 4.75 25.14
N GLN A 208 2.14 6.05 24.89
CA GLN A 208 3.31 6.87 25.21
C GLN A 208 3.46 6.99 26.72
N LYS A 209 2.41 7.42 27.42
CA LYS A 209 2.39 7.55 28.89
C LYS A 209 2.87 6.27 29.57
N ARG A 210 2.37 5.10 29.14
CA ARG A 210 2.83 3.80 29.68
C ARG A 210 4.31 3.51 29.43
N LYS A 211 4.90 3.96 28.32
CA LYS A 211 6.30 3.66 27.96
C LYS A 211 7.31 4.67 28.48
N THR A 212 6.94 5.95 28.56
CA THR A 212 7.86 7.05 28.88
C THR A 212 7.51 7.81 30.15
N GLY A 213 6.36 7.53 30.76
CA GLY A 213 5.82 8.28 31.89
C GLY A 213 5.31 9.68 31.55
N ARG A 214 5.48 10.14 30.29
CA ARG A 214 5.08 11.49 29.86
C ARG A 214 3.82 11.45 29.01
N GLU A 215 2.80 12.18 29.44
CA GLU A 215 1.56 12.36 28.69
C GLU A 215 1.71 13.52 27.68
N PRO A 216 1.46 13.29 26.38
CA PRO A 216 1.50 14.36 25.39
C PRO A 216 0.28 15.27 25.51
N CYS A 217 0.43 16.54 25.15
CA CYS A 217 -0.70 17.45 25.01
C CYS A 217 -1.51 17.11 23.75
N LEU A 218 -2.80 16.82 23.89
CA LEU A 218 -3.69 16.61 22.74
C LEU A 218 -4.31 17.95 22.31
N ILE A 219 -4.10 18.31 21.04
CA ILE A 219 -4.67 19.51 20.43
C ILE A 219 -5.73 19.06 19.42
N MET A 220 -7.00 19.33 19.72
CA MET A 220 -8.11 19.14 18.79
C MET A 220 -8.18 20.37 17.89
N SER A 221 -7.82 20.23 16.61
CA SER A 221 -7.76 21.33 15.65
C SER A 221 -8.92 21.22 14.66
N GLY A 222 -9.87 22.14 14.75
CA GLY A 222 -11.00 22.22 13.83
C GLY A 222 -11.85 23.45 14.14
N GLY A 223 -12.13 24.25 13.10
CA GLY A 223 -12.96 25.45 13.20
C GLY A 223 -14.45 25.11 13.16
N GLN A 224 -15.28 26.12 12.90
CA GLN A 224 -16.70 25.95 12.60
C GLN A 224 -16.93 26.24 11.12
N GLY A 225 -17.44 25.25 10.39
CA GLY A 225 -17.95 25.45 9.03
C GLY A 225 -19.25 26.25 9.03
N ALA A 226 -19.57 26.91 7.91
CA ALA A 226 -20.82 27.68 7.76
C ALA A 226 -22.08 26.82 8.00
N ASP A 227 -22.01 25.55 7.62
CA ASP A 227 -23.10 24.57 7.76
C ASP A 227 -23.03 23.79 9.08
N GLU A 228 -22.19 24.19 10.03
CA GLU A 228 -21.95 23.46 11.27
C GLU A 228 -22.51 24.20 12.49
N PRO A 229 -23.23 23.48 13.39
CA PRO A 229 -23.86 24.10 14.55
C PRO A 229 -22.87 24.53 15.65
N ARG A 230 -21.61 24.06 15.58
CA ARG A 230 -20.56 24.35 16.56
C ARG A 230 -19.17 24.04 15.99
N PRO A 231 -18.09 24.57 16.59
CA PRO A 231 -16.73 24.21 16.18
C PRO A 231 -16.44 22.71 16.29
N GLU A 232 -15.79 22.15 15.28
CA GLU A 232 -15.37 20.75 15.24
C GLU A 232 -14.51 20.36 16.46
N ALA A 233 -13.61 21.24 16.89
CA ALA A 233 -12.75 21.01 18.06
C ALA A 233 -13.55 20.76 19.35
N GLU A 234 -14.65 21.48 19.55
CA GLU A 234 -15.53 21.26 20.69
C GLU A 234 -16.25 19.92 20.61
N ALA A 235 -16.75 19.59 19.42
CA ALA A 235 -17.39 18.30 19.16
C ALA A 235 -16.43 17.13 19.39
N MET A 236 -15.17 17.25 18.95
CA MET A 236 -14.12 16.24 19.17
C MET A 236 -13.81 16.04 20.66
N ARG A 237 -13.75 17.12 21.45
CA ARG A 237 -13.42 17.05 22.89
C ARG A 237 -14.42 16.19 23.68
N VAL A 238 -15.71 16.38 23.39
CA VAL A 238 -16.83 15.68 24.05
C VAL A 238 -17.22 14.38 23.35
N CYS A 239 -16.55 14.03 22.25
CA CYS A 239 -16.84 12.82 21.50
C CYS A 239 -16.68 11.58 22.42
N PRO A 240 -17.72 10.73 22.53
CA PRO A 240 -17.62 9.46 23.24
C PRO A 240 -16.57 8.59 22.55
N SER A 241 -15.39 8.48 23.14
CA SER A 241 -14.36 7.60 22.62
C SER A 241 -14.68 6.18 23.04
N ARG A 242 -14.62 5.23 22.11
CA ARG A 242 -14.72 3.80 22.45
C ARG A 242 -13.61 3.35 23.41
N PHE A 243 -12.57 4.17 23.53
CA PHE A 243 -11.42 3.94 24.39
C PHE A 243 -11.55 4.49 25.81
N ARG A 244 -12.51 5.39 26.12
CA ARG A 244 -12.68 5.93 27.49
C ARG A 244 -13.37 4.95 28.46
N GLY A 245 -13.91 3.84 27.96
CA GLY A 245 -14.60 2.80 28.75
C GLY A 245 -13.82 1.49 28.92
N GLN A 246 -12.51 1.47 28.66
CA GLN A 246 -11.59 0.34 28.90
C GLN A 246 -10.40 0.82 29.74
#